data_AF-A0A1B9B3M0-F1
#
_entry.id   AF-A0A1B9B3M0-F1
#
_cell.length_a   1.000
_cell.length_b   1.000
_cell.length_c   1.000
_cell.angle_alpha   90.00
_cell.angle_beta   90.00
_cell.angle_gamma   90.00
#
_symmetry.space_group_name_H-M   'P 1'
#
loop_
_entity.id
_entity.type
_entity.pdbx_description
1 polymer ?
#
loop_
_entity_poly.entity_id
_entity_poly.type
_entity_poly.pdbx_seq_one_letter_code
_entity_poly.pdbx_strand_id
1 'polypeptide(L)'
;MGTCKLDHSPEDVQKKYETQCHLLPSNIREPFADWLSSHPTQLELNEVFHLLKKYDLITEEEQAARDLELSRILLDKGEKGK
;
A
#
# COMPACT_ATOMS: atom_id res chain seq x y z
N MET A 1 -5.16 -2.66 14.67
CA MET A 1 -6.46 -2.12 14.21
C MET A 1 -6.61 -0.68 14.69
N GLY A 2 -5.90 0.25 14.06
CA GLY A 2 -6.10 1.68 14.31
C GLY A 2 -7.14 2.15 13.31
N THR A 3 -8.31 2.54 13.78
CA THR A 3 -9.28 3.26 12.96
C THR A 3 -8.62 4.57 12.52
N CYS A 4 -8.07 4.63 11.31
CA CYS A 4 -7.72 5.88 10.68
C CYS A 4 -8.99 6.74 10.67
N LYS A 5 -8.98 7.84 11.42
CA LYS A 5 -10.05 8.84 11.43
C LYS A 5 -9.88 9.87 10.30
N LEU A 6 -8.75 9.80 9.59
CA LEU A 6 -8.43 10.60 8.43
C LEU A 6 -8.55 9.68 7.22
N ASP A 7 -9.47 10.03 6.33
CA ASP A 7 -9.57 9.44 5.00
C ASP A 7 -8.33 9.85 4.20
N HIS A 8 -7.43 8.90 3.93
CA HIS A 8 -6.27 9.15 3.09
C HIS A 8 -6.71 9.16 1.63
N SER A 9 -6.52 10.30 0.97
CA SER A 9 -6.76 10.42 -0.47
C SER A 9 -5.73 9.62 -1.26
N PRO A 10 -6.08 9.13 -2.48
CA PRO A 10 -5.13 8.48 -3.38
C PRO A 10 -3.89 9.35 -3.66
N GLU A 11 -4.03 10.67 -3.68
CA GLU A 11 -2.91 11.61 -3.80
C GLU A 11 -1.93 11.54 -2.61
N ASP A 12 -2.43 11.35 -1.39
CA ASP A 12 -1.60 11.24 -0.18
C ASP A 12 -0.81 9.93 -0.20
N VAL A 13 -1.47 8.84 -0.59
CA VAL A 13 -0.86 7.53 -0.79
C VAL A 13 0.17 7.56 -1.93
N GLN A 14 -0.14 8.24 -3.05
CA GLN A 14 0.77 8.39 -4.17
C GLN A 14 2.02 9.18 -3.78
N LYS A 15 1.87 10.34 -3.14
CA LYS A 15 3.02 11.12 -2.66
C LYS A 15 3.87 10.31 -1.70
N LYS A 16 3.23 9.55 -0.81
CA LYS A 16 3.93 8.67 0.14
C LYS A 16 4.71 7.59 -0.58
N TYR A 17 4.07 6.92 -1.53
CA TYR A 17 4.67 5.94 -2.39
C TYR A 17 5.86 6.55 -3.14
N GLU A 18 5.74 7.70 -3.80
CA GLU A 18 6.87 8.33 -4.52
C GLU A 18 8.10 8.57 -3.63
N THR A 19 7.88 9.02 -2.38
CA THR A 19 8.97 9.23 -1.42
C THR A 19 9.65 7.94 -0.98
N GLN A 20 8.94 6.81 -0.97
CA GLN A 20 9.45 5.52 -0.51
C GLN A 20 9.62 4.52 -1.64
N CYS A 21 9.30 4.93 -2.87
CA CYS A 21 9.24 4.09 -4.05
C CYS A 21 10.60 3.42 -4.21
N HIS A 22 11.70 4.13 -3.98
CA HIS A 22 13.06 3.62 -4.08
C HIS A 22 13.40 2.49 -3.08
N LEU A 23 12.65 2.37 -1.98
CA LEU A 23 12.77 1.28 -1.00
C LEU A 23 11.86 0.10 -1.34
N LEU A 24 10.86 0.31 -2.19
CA LEU A 24 9.88 -0.71 -2.53
C LEU A 24 10.38 -1.61 -3.67
N PRO A 25 10.14 -2.93 -3.57
CA PRO A 25 10.46 -3.87 -4.64
C PRO A 25 9.60 -3.66 -5.89
N SER A 26 10.13 -4.09 -7.04
CA SER A 26 9.46 -3.94 -8.33
C SER A 26 8.09 -4.61 -8.39
N ASN A 27 7.87 -5.72 -7.65
CA ASN A 27 6.58 -6.42 -7.62
C ASN A 27 5.44 -5.60 -7.01
N ILE A 28 5.74 -4.54 -6.27
CA ILE A 28 4.76 -3.59 -5.73
C ILE A 28 4.68 -2.40 -6.65
N ARG A 29 5.82 -1.90 -7.13
CA ARG A 29 5.88 -0.70 -7.97
C ARG A 29 5.08 -0.82 -9.26
N GLU A 30 5.16 -1.98 -9.91
CA GLU A 30 4.44 -2.25 -11.15
C GLU A 30 2.91 -2.24 -10.98
N PRO A 31 2.32 -3.06 -10.08
CA PRO A 31 0.87 -3.08 -9.91
C PRO A 31 0.34 -1.85 -9.14
N PHE A 32 1.18 -1.09 -8.42
CA PHE A 32 0.73 0.08 -7.67
C PHE A 32 0.04 1.12 -8.54
N ALA A 33 0.57 1.38 -9.74
CA ALA A 33 -0.05 2.32 -10.68
C ALA A 33 -1.41 1.82 -11.19
N ASP A 34 -1.52 0.52 -11.50
CA ASP A 34 -2.78 -0.11 -11.95
C ASP A 34 -3.82 -0.10 -10.83
N TRP A 35 -3.43 -0.49 -9.61
CA TRP A 35 -4.27 -0.46 -8.42
C TRP A 35 -4.78 0.94 -8.12
N LEU A 36 -3.90 1.95 -8.13
CA LEU A 36 -4.29 3.34 -7.87
C LEU A 36 -5.24 3.86 -8.95
N SER A 37 -5.02 3.48 -10.22
CA SER A 37 -5.92 3.79 -11.33
C SER A 37 -7.24 3.02 -11.26
N SER A 38 -7.30 1.90 -10.55
CA SER A 38 -8.51 1.10 -10.33
C SER A 38 -9.44 1.70 -9.27
N HIS A 39 -9.19 2.92 -8.81
CA HIS A 39 -9.99 3.64 -7.80
C HIS A 39 -10.20 2.81 -6.52
N PRO A 40 -9.12 2.54 -5.76
CA PRO A 40 -9.20 1.71 -4.59
C PRO A 40 -10.07 2.35 -3.51
N THR A 41 -10.67 1.52 -2.66
CA THR A 41 -11.54 2.00 -1.59
C THR A 41 -10.72 2.72 -0.50
N GLN A 42 -11.38 3.57 0.29
CA GLN A 42 -10.75 4.23 1.43
C GLN A 42 -10.11 3.24 2.42
N LEU A 43 -10.69 2.05 2.58
CA LEU A 43 -10.10 0.99 3.41
C LEU A 43 -8.71 0.61 2.88
N GLU A 44 -8.61 0.32 1.59
CA GLU A 44 -7.36 -0.10 0.98
C GLU A 44 -6.32 1.02 0.94
N LEU A 45 -6.75 2.25 0.62
CA LEU A 45 -5.89 3.44 0.70
C LEU A 45 -5.30 3.61 2.10
N ASN A 46 -6.13 3.46 3.13
CA ASN A 46 -5.69 3.54 4.52
C ASN A 46 -4.73 2.39 4.89
N GLU A 47 -5.00 1.17 4.44
CA GLU A 47 -4.11 0.02 4.67
C GLU A 47 -2.76 0.20 4.00
N VAL A 48 -2.74 0.48 2.69
CA VAL A 48 -1.51 0.74 1.93
C VAL A 48 -0.73 1.89 2.54
N PHE A 49 -1.40 2.98 2.91
CA PHE A 49 -0.74 4.10 3.57
C PHE A 49 -0.13 3.70 4.92
N HIS A 50 -0.82 2.89 5.72
CA HIS A 50 -0.30 2.37 6.99
C HIS A 50 0.89 1.42 6.80
N LEU A 51 0.87 0.58 5.77
CA LEU A 51 1.98 -0.31 5.42
C LEU A 51 3.19 0.49 4.93
N LEU A 52 2.99 1.59 4.20
CA LEU A 52 4.06 2.51 3.82
C LEU A 52 4.55 3.38 5.00
N LYS A 53 3.68 3.69 5.96
CA LYS A 53 4.02 4.50 7.13
C LYS A 53 5.07 3.81 8.01
N LYS A 54 6.18 4.49 8.29
CA LYS A 54 7.35 3.96 9.01
C LYS A 54 8.09 2.83 8.27
N TYR A 55 7.88 2.63 6.97
CA TYR A 55 8.62 1.62 6.18
C TYR A 55 10.15 1.82 6.25
N ASP A 56 10.59 3.07 6.33
CA ASP A 56 12.00 3.45 6.52
C ASP A 56 12.56 3.13 7.92
N LEU A 57 11.69 3.00 8.93
CA LEU A 57 12.07 2.80 10.34
C LEU A 57 11.96 1.35 10.81
N ILE A 58 11.52 0.44 9.94
CA ILE A 58 11.35 -0.99 10.25
C ILE A 58 12.51 -1.80 9.66
N THR A 59 12.75 -2.97 10.25
CA THR A 59 13.80 -3.90 9.80
C THR A 59 13.46 -4.55 8.47
N GLU A 60 14.46 -5.08 7.76
CA GLU A 60 14.27 -5.78 6.48
C GLU A 60 13.25 -6.93 6.59
N GLU A 61 13.20 -7.63 7.72
CA GLU A 61 12.24 -8.72 7.95
C GLU A 61 10.79 -8.21 8.04
N GLU A 62 10.58 -7.09 8.72
CA GLU A 62 9.28 -6.42 8.78
C GLU A 62 8.92 -5.77 7.43
N GLN A 63 9.91 -5.25 6.70
CA GLN A 63 9.73 -4.75 5.33
C GLN A 63 9.22 -5.86 4.42
N ALA A 64 9.86 -7.04 4.45
CA ALA A 64 9.42 -8.19 3.67
C ALA A 64 7.99 -8.64 4.03
N ALA A 65 7.63 -8.64 5.32
CA ALA A 65 6.25 -8.93 5.74
C ALA A 65 5.25 -7.92 5.18
N ARG A 66 5.60 -6.63 5.17
CA ARG A 66 4.77 -5.57 4.57
C ARG A 66 4.74 -5.64 3.06
N ASP A 67 5.83 -6.04 2.42
CA ASP A 67 5.88 -6.22 0.98
C ASP A 67 4.91 -7.31 0.54
N LEU A 68 4.81 -8.40 1.31
CA LEU A 68 3.82 -9.46 1.07
C LEU A 68 2.39 -8.94 1.22
N GLU A 69 2.12 -8.13 2.26
CA GLU A 69 0.78 -7.57 2.48
C GLU A 69 0.40 -6.54 1.40
N LEU A 70 1.32 -5.63 1.06
CA LEU A 70 1.17 -4.68 -0.05
C LEU A 70 0.94 -5.41 -1.36
N SER A 71 1.80 -6.38 -1.68
CA SER A 71 1.65 -7.19 -2.88
C SER A 71 0.33 -7.93 -2.90
N ARG A 72 -0.18 -8.39 -1.75
CA ARG A 72 -1.51 -8.99 -1.68
C ARG A 72 -2.60 -7.97 -2.01
N ILE A 73 -2.62 -6.79 -1.38
CA ILE A 73 -3.65 -5.76 -1.67
C ILE A 73 -3.59 -5.32 -3.14
N LEU A 74 -2.39 -5.12 -3.69
CA LEU A 74 -2.21 -4.67 -5.07
C LEU A 74 -2.52 -5.73 -6.13
N LEU A 75 -2.30 -7.01 -5.82
CA LEU A 75 -2.54 -8.14 -6.72
C LEU A 75 -3.89 -8.82 -6.51
N ASP A 76 -4.55 -8.61 -5.36
CA ASP A 76 -5.91 -9.10 -5.08
C ASP A 76 -6.90 -8.27 -5.91
N LYS A 77 -6.92 -8.55 -7.22
CA LYS A 77 -8.05 -8.20 -8.07
C LYS A 77 -9.24 -9.06 -7.66
N GLY A 78 -9.93 -8.65 -6.62
CA GLY A 78 -11.34 -8.95 -6.43
C GLY A 78 -11.72 -10.40 -6.13
N GLU A 79 -11.08 -11.05 -5.16
CA GLU A 79 -11.64 -12.25 -4.52
C GLU A 79 -12.46 -11.91 -3.26
N LYS A 80 -13.15 -10.75 -3.25
CA LYS A 80 -14.32 -10.51 -2.39
C LYS A 80 -15.59 -10.95 -3.13
N GLY A 81 -15.55 -12.15 -3.69
CA GLY A 81 -16.70 -12.86 -4.23
C GLY A 81 -16.93 -14.14 -3.41
N LYS A 82 -17.55 -14.02 -2.24
CA LYS A 82 -18.32 -15.13 -1.66
C LYS A 82 -19.39 -14.64 -0.70
#